data_AF-A0A9E0IQU0-F1
#
_entry.id   AF-A0A9E0IQU0-F1
#
_cell.length_a   1.000
_cell.length_b   1.000
_cell.length_c   1.000
_cell.angle_alpha   90.00
_cell.angle_beta   90.00
_cell.angle_gamma   90.00
#
_symmetry.space_group_name_H-M   'P 1'
#
loop_
_entity.id
_entity.type
_entity.pdbx_description
1 polymer ?
#
loop_
_entity_poly.entity_id
_entity_poly.type
_entity_poly.pdbx_seq_one_letter_code
_entity_poly.pdbx_strand_id
1 'polypeptide(L)'
;MVCRSFLGRSGALAVLVVAAVLASVRPAAALTPWHHRLVTLAACYDAGLPNGFCLRAGQAAHDTDLHEWDVPAAHAQRAVGQGRCAAATAAVDRTAQLSARLVAVARAGDGDGAAVVLGRLLHTVQDECAHHGMTNPQHAHLSILDVCTGGEHSPDETPEAAACASTRTAEVMALAAAALAEAPAGPLRDVCIDGEGGATCERVTLPSPLQACDFLGEHDAWDGADTRWDGDVVGPALVSATAAGLRAQAPSWRCDDDTTLAPPGTSPPTSAPAEAEVCRRLELACLGKVDEAGAGPGQDEISAGCRAGNGGGPGAAWMLGLVLAGRAARRRRRRRPAP
;
A
#
# COMPACT_ATOMS: atom_id res chain seq x y z
N MET A 1 2.07 55.10 1.91
CA MET A 1 1.52 53.99 2.70
C MET A 1 2.40 52.77 2.49
N VAL A 2 3.08 52.31 3.54
CA VAL A 2 3.94 51.12 3.51
C VAL A 2 3.18 49.99 4.22
N CYS A 3 2.72 48.99 3.46
CA CYS A 3 2.21 47.74 4.03
C CYS A 3 3.40 46.96 4.61
N ARG A 4 3.60 47.05 5.93
CA ARG A 4 4.48 46.15 6.66
C ARG A 4 3.80 44.79 6.79
N SER A 5 4.40 43.77 6.17
CA SER A 5 3.97 42.38 6.28
C SER A 5 4.14 41.89 7.71
N PHE A 6 3.01 41.72 8.41
CA PHE A 6 2.91 40.98 9.67
C PHE A 6 3.04 39.47 9.40
N LEU A 7 4.24 39.02 8.99
CA LEU A 7 4.64 37.64 9.23
C LEU A 7 5.21 37.60 10.64
N GLY A 8 4.30 37.52 11.62
CA GLY A 8 4.65 37.40 13.03
C GLY A 8 5.54 36.19 13.25
N ARG A 9 6.50 36.33 14.18
CA ARG A 9 7.45 35.28 14.63
C ARG A 9 6.78 33.91 14.89
N SER A 10 5.49 33.90 15.21
CA SER A 10 4.67 32.70 15.42
C SER A 10 4.53 31.81 14.18
N GLY A 11 4.51 32.37 12.97
CA GLY A 11 4.35 31.59 11.73
C GLY A 11 5.61 30.80 11.34
N ALA A 12 6.79 31.35 11.64
CA ALA A 12 8.06 30.66 11.39
C ALA A 12 8.29 29.48 12.36
N LEU A 13 7.81 29.62 13.61
CA LEU A 13 7.89 28.56 14.61
C LEU A 13 6.98 27.38 14.25
N ALA A 14 5.75 27.65 13.81
CA ALA A 14 4.80 26.61 13.39
C ALA A 14 5.33 25.77 12.20
N VAL A 15 5.96 26.41 11.21
CA VAL A 15 6.55 25.72 10.05
C VAL A 15 7.76 24.86 10.45
N LEU A 16 8.60 25.33 11.39
CA LEU A 16 9.74 24.56 11.89
C LEU A 16 9.31 23.36 12.74
N VAL A 17 8.25 23.50 13.55
CA VAL A 17 7.72 22.40 14.35
C VAL A 17 7.09 21.33 13.44
N VAL A 18 6.30 21.71 12.42
CA VAL A 18 5.75 20.75 11.45
C VAL A 18 6.86 20.04 10.67
N ALA A 19 7.89 20.75 10.21
CA ALA A 19 9.01 20.14 9.50
C ALA A 19 9.89 19.25 10.40
N ALA A 20 10.07 19.61 11.67
CA ALA A 20 10.82 18.81 12.64
C ALA A 20 10.05 17.55 13.05
N VAL A 21 8.73 17.64 13.24
CA VAL A 21 7.86 16.48 13.50
C VAL A 21 7.89 15.53 12.31
N LEU A 22 7.70 16.03 11.07
CA LEU A 22 7.79 15.25 9.84
C LEU A 22 9.19 14.65 9.59
N ALA A 23 10.26 15.25 10.12
CA ALA A 23 11.62 14.72 10.03
C ALA A 23 12.00 13.77 11.17
N SER A 24 11.26 13.79 12.28
CA SER A 24 11.47 12.90 13.44
C SER A 24 10.66 11.60 13.36
N VAL A 25 9.64 11.54 12.50
CA VAL A 25 9.04 10.27 12.11
C VAL A 25 10.07 9.57 11.21
N ARG A 26 10.85 8.65 11.78
CA ARG A 26 11.54 7.66 10.97
C ARG A 26 10.47 6.89 10.19
N PRO A 27 10.68 6.55 8.91
CA PRO A 27 9.69 5.78 8.18
C PRO A 27 9.50 4.45 8.92
N ALA A 28 8.39 4.36 9.63
CA ALA A 28 7.87 3.12 10.18
C ALA A 28 7.39 2.37 8.94
N ALA A 29 8.15 1.35 8.55
CA ALA A 29 7.83 0.61 7.35
C ALA A 29 6.85 -0.49 7.74
N ALA A 30 5.69 -0.48 7.13
CA ALA A 30 5.16 -1.62 6.42
C ALA A 30 4.60 -1.07 5.10
N LEU A 31 3.98 -1.91 4.28
CA LEU A 31 4.32 -1.81 2.88
C LEU A 31 3.37 -0.93 2.09
N THR A 32 3.63 0.37 2.09
CA THR A 32 3.17 1.20 0.97
C THR A 32 3.66 0.58 -0.36
N PRO A 33 3.00 0.85 -1.50
CA PRO A 33 3.43 0.32 -2.80
C PRO A 33 4.93 0.52 -3.06
N TRP A 34 5.48 1.63 -2.58
CA TRP A 34 6.90 1.93 -2.68
C TRP A 34 7.79 0.99 -1.85
N HIS A 35 7.39 0.67 -0.62
CA HIS A 35 8.13 -0.25 0.23
C HIS A 35 8.10 -1.69 -0.31
N HIS A 36 6.99 -2.16 -0.89
CA HIS A 36 6.96 -3.45 -1.62
C HIS A 36 8.06 -3.55 -2.66
N ARG A 37 8.22 -2.48 -3.46
CA ARG A 37 9.30 -2.36 -4.44
C ARG A 37 10.67 -2.41 -3.78
N LEU A 38 10.91 -1.65 -2.72
CA LEU A 38 12.22 -1.59 -2.06
C LEU A 38 12.64 -2.93 -1.45
N VAL A 39 11.74 -3.60 -0.74
CA VAL A 39 12.00 -4.91 -0.12
C VAL A 39 12.29 -5.95 -1.21
N THR A 40 11.51 -5.94 -2.29
CA THR A 40 11.73 -6.81 -3.46
C THR A 40 13.07 -6.55 -4.13
N LEU A 41 13.44 -5.28 -4.34
CA LEU A 41 14.72 -4.90 -4.95
C LEU A 41 15.90 -5.39 -4.12
N ALA A 42 15.90 -5.09 -2.82
CA ALA A 42 16.95 -5.51 -1.90
C ALA A 42 17.17 -7.03 -1.95
N ALA A 43 16.10 -7.81 -1.75
CA ALA A 43 16.19 -9.27 -1.80
C ALA A 43 16.69 -9.77 -3.16
N CYS A 44 16.21 -9.18 -4.26
CA CYS A 44 16.60 -9.59 -5.61
C CYS A 44 18.08 -9.34 -5.90
N TYR A 45 18.61 -8.19 -5.50
CA TYR A 45 20.02 -7.87 -5.64
C TYR A 45 20.89 -8.77 -4.76
N ASP A 46 20.48 -9.03 -3.52
CA ASP A 46 21.19 -9.92 -2.61
C ASP A 46 21.23 -11.36 -3.14
N ALA A 47 20.20 -11.79 -3.87
CA ALA A 47 20.17 -13.07 -4.58
C ALA A 47 21.03 -13.10 -5.86
N GLY A 48 21.70 -12.00 -6.23
CA GLY A 48 22.58 -11.91 -7.39
C GLY A 48 21.87 -11.94 -8.74
N LEU A 49 20.57 -11.62 -8.78
CA LEU A 49 19.81 -11.58 -10.03
C LEU A 49 20.16 -10.34 -10.87
N PRO A 50 19.98 -10.38 -12.21
CA PRO A 50 20.36 -9.27 -13.08
C PRO A 50 19.62 -7.97 -12.74
N ASN A 51 20.31 -6.82 -12.84
CA ASN A 51 19.76 -5.52 -12.44
C ASN A 51 18.40 -5.17 -13.08
N GLY A 52 18.27 -5.35 -14.40
CA GLY A 52 17.00 -5.09 -15.07
C GLY A 52 15.85 -5.99 -14.57
N PHE A 53 16.17 -7.24 -14.19
CA PHE A 53 15.20 -8.21 -13.72
C PHE A 53 14.69 -7.78 -12.34
N CYS A 54 15.61 -7.35 -11.46
CA CYS A 54 15.25 -6.81 -10.16
C CYS A 54 14.43 -5.54 -10.26
N LEU A 55 14.80 -4.59 -11.13
CA LEU A 55 14.03 -3.38 -11.36
C LEU A 55 12.60 -3.69 -11.82
N ARG A 56 12.45 -4.66 -12.73
CA ARG A 56 11.14 -5.08 -13.21
C ARG A 56 10.32 -5.80 -12.15
N ALA A 57 10.92 -6.71 -11.39
CA ALA A 57 10.24 -7.43 -10.31
C ALA A 57 9.80 -6.48 -9.20
N GLY A 58 10.67 -5.54 -8.80
CA GLY A 58 10.32 -4.50 -7.83
C GLY A 58 9.18 -3.60 -8.31
N GLN A 59 9.18 -3.22 -9.59
CA GLN A 59 8.06 -2.46 -10.17
C GLN A 59 6.76 -3.28 -10.15
N ALA A 60 6.81 -4.56 -10.52
CA ALA A 60 5.62 -5.42 -10.50
C ALA A 60 5.07 -5.67 -9.08
N ALA A 61 5.93 -5.72 -8.06
CA ALA A 61 5.49 -5.78 -6.66
C ALA A 61 4.72 -4.50 -6.28
N HIS A 62 5.22 -3.32 -6.66
CA HIS A 62 4.51 -2.05 -6.49
C HIS A 62 3.20 -1.99 -7.29
N ASP A 63 3.21 -2.45 -8.53
CA ASP A 63 2.04 -2.35 -9.42
C ASP A 63 0.91 -3.32 -9.04
N THR A 64 1.20 -4.34 -8.23
CA THR A 64 0.18 -5.29 -7.78
C THR A 64 -0.86 -4.58 -6.90
N ASP A 65 -0.44 -3.68 -6.00
CA ASP A 65 -1.35 -2.79 -5.26
C ASP A 65 -2.26 -1.93 -6.13
N LEU A 66 -1.79 -1.59 -7.32
CA LEU A 66 -2.49 -0.64 -8.19
C LEU A 66 -3.45 -1.35 -9.14
N HIS A 67 -3.09 -2.55 -9.60
CA HIS A 67 -3.82 -3.27 -10.62
C HIS A 67 -4.63 -4.45 -10.10
N GLU A 68 -4.33 -4.94 -8.90
CA GLU A 68 -5.01 -6.06 -8.27
C GLU A 68 -5.66 -5.67 -6.93
N TRP A 69 -5.91 -4.37 -6.72
CA TRP A 69 -6.51 -3.81 -5.50
C TRP A 69 -7.85 -4.45 -5.11
N ASP A 70 -8.59 -4.99 -6.08
CA ASP A 70 -9.88 -5.69 -5.90
C ASP A 70 -9.74 -7.22 -5.83
N VAL A 71 -8.52 -7.74 -5.72
CA VAL A 71 -8.20 -9.18 -5.63
C VAL A 71 -7.71 -9.48 -4.20
N PRO A 72 -8.58 -9.87 -3.25
CA PRO A 72 -8.18 -10.07 -1.85
C PRO A 72 -7.01 -11.03 -1.67
N ALA A 73 -6.94 -12.10 -2.48
CA ALA A 73 -5.83 -13.05 -2.42
C ALA A 73 -4.48 -12.45 -2.84
N ALA A 74 -4.46 -11.39 -3.66
CA ALA A 74 -3.24 -10.66 -3.98
C ALA A 74 -2.69 -9.94 -2.75
N HIS A 75 -3.59 -9.47 -1.89
CA HIS A 75 -3.32 -8.69 -0.69
C HIS A 75 -3.30 -9.50 0.60
N ALA A 76 -3.34 -10.84 0.51
CA ALA A 76 -3.51 -11.71 1.68
C ALA A 76 -4.65 -11.23 2.60
N GLN A 77 -5.72 -10.72 1.98
CA GLN A 77 -6.90 -10.15 2.62
C GLN A 77 -8.09 -11.06 2.39
N ARG A 78 -9.19 -10.72 3.06
CA ARG A 78 -10.44 -11.46 2.99
C ARG A 78 -11.58 -10.56 2.53
N ALA A 79 -12.44 -11.10 1.67
CA ALA A 79 -13.69 -10.44 1.34
C ALA A 79 -14.66 -10.45 2.54
N VAL A 80 -15.52 -9.45 2.66
CA VAL A 80 -16.56 -9.43 3.70
C VAL A 80 -17.45 -10.69 3.58
N GLY A 81 -17.61 -11.42 4.68
CA GLY A 81 -18.38 -12.67 4.74
C GLY A 81 -17.64 -13.93 4.27
N GLN A 82 -16.41 -13.82 3.76
CA GLN A 82 -15.57 -14.98 3.47
C GLN A 82 -14.98 -15.55 4.78
N GLY A 83 -14.85 -16.87 4.88
CA GLY A 83 -14.19 -17.53 6.02
C GLY A 83 -12.66 -17.39 5.99
N ARG A 84 -12.01 -17.49 7.15
CA ARG A 84 -10.52 -17.38 7.26
C ARG A 84 -9.82 -18.45 6.41
N CYS A 85 -10.26 -19.70 6.53
CA CYS A 85 -9.64 -20.80 5.81
C CYS A 85 -9.78 -20.66 4.30
N ALA A 86 -10.95 -20.25 3.81
CA ALA A 86 -11.17 -20.07 2.39
C ALA A 86 -10.26 -18.98 1.82
N ALA A 87 -10.07 -17.89 2.54
CA ALA A 87 -9.22 -16.78 2.12
C ALA A 87 -7.73 -17.12 2.21
N ALA A 88 -7.29 -17.74 3.31
CA ALA A 88 -5.90 -18.21 3.45
C ALA A 88 -5.55 -19.27 2.39
N THR A 89 -6.48 -20.18 2.08
CA THR A 89 -6.32 -21.15 0.98
C THR A 89 -6.19 -20.43 -0.37
N ALA A 90 -6.99 -19.40 -0.63
CA ALA A 90 -6.89 -18.63 -1.87
C ALA A 90 -5.53 -17.92 -2.01
N ALA A 91 -4.99 -17.34 -0.93
CA ALA A 91 -3.65 -16.73 -0.93
C ALA A 91 -2.55 -17.79 -1.18
N VAL A 92 -2.65 -18.95 -0.53
CA VAL A 92 -1.72 -20.08 -0.72
C VAL A 92 -1.76 -20.65 -2.14
N ASP A 93 -2.96 -20.87 -2.69
CA ASP A 93 -3.11 -21.38 -4.04
C ASP A 93 -2.63 -20.36 -5.08
N ARG A 94 -2.88 -19.06 -4.86
CA ARG A 94 -2.33 -17.98 -5.72
C ARG A 94 -0.80 -18.03 -5.74
N THR A 95 -0.17 -18.12 -4.57
CA THR A 95 1.28 -18.22 -4.43
C THR A 95 1.84 -19.42 -5.19
N ALA A 96 1.26 -20.61 -5.01
CA ALA A 96 1.67 -21.81 -5.74
C ALA A 96 1.53 -21.65 -7.27
N GLN A 97 0.41 -21.06 -7.73
CA GLN A 97 0.16 -20.82 -9.15
C GLN A 97 1.14 -19.82 -9.77
N LEU A 98 1.44 -18.72 -9.07
CA LEU A 98 2.43 -17.74 -9.53
C LEU A 98 3.83 -18.35 -9.56
N SER A 99 4.20 -19.16 -8.57
CA SER A 99 5.49 -19.87 -8.58
C SER A 99 5.62 -20.86 -9.73
N ALA A 100 4.58 -21.65 -10.03
CA ALA A 100 4.59 -22.54 -11.20
C ALA A 100 4.68 -21.75 -12.51
N ARG A 101 3.95 -20.63 -12.59
CA ARG A 101 3.99 -19.72 -13.75
C ARG A 101 5.36 -19.07 -13.92
N LEU A 102 6.04 -18.69 -12.86
CA LEU A 102 7.38 -18.09 -12.90
C LEU A 102 8.35 -18.99 -13.68
N VAL A 103 8.42 -20.27 -13.29
CA VAL A 103 9.30 -21.25 -13.94
C VAL A 103 8.86 -21.53 -15.38
N ALA A 104 7.55 -21.64 -15.63
CA ALA A 104 7.04 -21.85 -16.98
C ALA A 104 7.41 -20.71 -17.95
N VAL A 105 7.25 -19.47 -17.49
CA VAL A 105 7.56 -18.26 -18.27
C VAL A 105 9.07 -18.11 -18.46
N ALA A 106 9.87 -18.37 -17.42
CA ALA A 106 11.33 -18.36 -17.52
C ALA A 106 11.86 -19.41 -18.52
N ARG A 107 11.34 -20.64 -18.48
CA ARG A 107 11.67 -21.71 -19.45
C ARG A 107 11.28 -21.37 -20.89
N ALA A 108 10.25 -20.56 -21.08
CA ALA A 108 9.87 -20.05 -22.38
C ALA A 108 10.79 -18.93 -22.91
N GLY A 109 11.79 -18.51 -22.12
CA GLY A 109 12.72 -17.45 -22.47
C GLY A 109 12.15 -16.04 -22.28
N ASP A 110 11.06 -15.87 -21.54
CA ASP A 110 10.45 -14.56 -21.29
C ASP A 110 10.91 -13.98 -19.95
N GLY A 111 12.04 -13.27 -19.96
CA GLY A 111 12.63 -12.66 -18.77
C GLY A 111 11.76 -11.58 -18.13
N ASP A 112 11.08 -10.77 -18.95
CA ASP A 112 10.21 -9.69 -18.45
C ASP A 112 8.97 -10.28 -17.77
N GLY A 113 8.31 -11.24 -18.42
CA GLY A 113 7.18 -11.96 -17.84
C GLY A 113 7.55 -12.68 -16.55
N ALA A 114 8.74 -13.28 -16.48
CA ALA A 114 9.23 -13.94 -15.27
C ALA A 114 9.42 -12.93 -14.12
N ALA A 115 10.04 -11.77 -14.39
CA ALA A 115 10.20 -10.72 -13.39
C ALA A 115 8.85 -10.19 -12.88
N VAL A 116 7.87 -9.99 -13.77
CA VAL A 116 6.51 -9.56 -13.39
C VAL A 116 5.85 -10.57 -12.48
N VAL A 117 5.90 -11.86 -12.84
CA VAL A 117 5.29 -12.92 -12.03
C VAL A 117 5.96 -13.01 -10.65
N LEU A 118 7.29 -12.85 -10.58
CA LEU A 118 8.00 -12.81 -9.31
C LEU A 118 7.58 -11.63 -8.44
N GLY A 119 7.47 -10.43 -9.00
CA GLY A 119 7.02 -9.25 -8.25
C GLY A 119 5.62 -9.42 -7.65
N ARG A 120 4.68 -9.93 -8.46
CA ARG A 120 3.30 -10.21 -8.02
C ARG A 120 3.24 -11.27 -6.92
N LEU A 121 4.09 -12.29 -7.01
CA LEU A 121 4.23 -13.34 -5.99
C LEU A 121 4.75 -12.76 -4.67
N LEU A 122 5.81 -11.97 -4.73
CA LEU A 122 6.44 -11.38 -3.54
C LEU A 122 5.51 -10.37 -2.86
N HIS A 123 4.72 -9.62 -3.63
CA HIS A 123 3.72 -8.72 -3.08
C HIS A 123 2.72 -9.47 -2.18
N THR A 124 2.16 -10.60 -2.62
CA THR A 124 1.25 -11.40 -1.78
C THR A 124 1.90 -11.91 -0.49
N VAL A 125 3.17 -12.30 -0.54
CA VAL A 125 3.93 -12.75 0.65
C VAL A 125 4.21 -11.59 1.60
N GLN A 126 4.46 -10.42 1.05
CA GLN A 126 4.70 -9.18 1.76
C GLN A 126 3.44 -8.67 2.47
N ASP A 127 2.30 -8.67 1.78
CA ASP A 127 1.01 -8.27 2.33
C ASP A 127 0.50 -9.20 3.43
N GLU A 128 0.82 -10.49 3.35
CA GLU A 128 0.52 -11.42 4.45
C GLU A 128 1.13 -10.93 5.76
N CYS A 129 2.29 -10.28 5.75
CA CYS A 129 2.92 -9.77 6.97
C CYS A 129 2.23 -8.54 7.57
N ALA A 130 1.41 -7.82 6.80
CA ALA A 130 0.69 -6.64 7.28
C ALA A 130 -0.78 -6.98 7.58
N HIS A 131 -1.43 -7.66 6.64
CA HIS A 131 -2.87 -7.81 6.64
C HIS A 131 -3.36 -9.02 7.43
N HIS A 132 -2.65 -10.15 7.36
CA HIS A 132 -3.06 -11.41 7.98
C HIS A 132 -4.55 -11.73 7.77
N GLY A 133 -5.09 -11.54 6.56
CA GLY A 133 -6.50 -11.85 6.28
C GLY A 133 -7.51 -10.84 6.79
N MET A 134 -7.10 -9.65 7.20
CA MET A 134 -8.03 -8.57 7.48
C MET A 134 -8.92 -8.28 6.26
N THR A 135 -10.12 -7.79 6.54
CA THR A 135 -11.01 -7.29 5.49
C THR A 135 -10.69 -5.83 5.15
N ASN A 136 -11.08 -5.36 3.97
CA ASN A 136 -10.92 -3.95 3.58
C ASN A 136 -11.56 -2.97 4.57
N PRO A 137 -12.78 -3.20 5.11
CA PRO A 137 -13.33 -2.35 6.16
C PRO A 137 -12.45 -2.25 7.41
N GLN A 138 -11.90 -3.38 7.87
CA GLN A 138 -10.98 -3.38 9.02
C GLN A 138 -9.70 -2.63 8.69
N HIS A 139 -9.14 -2.84 7.49
CA HIS A 139 -7.95 -2.11 7.04
C HIS A 139 -8.23 -0.61 6.98
N ALA A 140 -9.27 -0.19 6.28
CA ALA A 140 -9.68 1.20 6.16
C ALA A 140 -9.85 1.88 7.53
N HIS A 141 -10.46 1.18 8.49
CA HIS A 141 -10.56 1.68 9.86
C HIS A 141 -9.18 1.91 10.50
N LEU A 142 -8.28 0.94 10.41
CA LEU A 142 -6.93 1.06 10.96
C LEU A 142 -6.12 2.17 10.28
N SER A 143 -6.26 2.35 8.97
CA SER A 143 -5.64 3.45 8.24
C SER A 143 -6.17 4.82 8.68
N ILE A 144 -7.49 4.95 8.91
CA ILE A 144 -8.06 6.19 9.48
C ILE A 144 -7.51 6.44 10.87
N LEU A 145 -7.55 5.41 11.73
CA LEU A 145 -7.08 5.49 13.10
C LEU A 145 -5.60 5.92 13.16
N ASP A 146 -4.78 5.39 12.27
CA ASP A 146 -3.36 5.74 12.14
C ASP A 146 -3.15 7.23 11.82
N VAL A 147 -3.82 7.72 10.77
CA VAL A 147 -3.80 9.14 10.38
C VAL A 147 -4.30 10.03 11.53
N CYS A 148 -5.26 9.53 12.28
CA CYS A 148 -5.90 10.20 13.41
C CYS A 148 -5.01 10.32 14.65
N THR A 149 -4.25 9.28 14.99
CA THR A 149 -3.44 9.23 16.23
C THR A 149 -1.97 9.55 16.01
N GLY A 150 -1.52 9.62 14.76
CA GLY A 150 -0.16 10.03 14.40
C GLY A 150 0.81 8.88 14.13
N GLY A 151 0.35 7.75 13.56
CA GLY A 151 1.22 6.78 12.89
C GLY A 151 1.61 5.52 13.66
N GLU A 152 0.72 4.94 14.48
CA GLU A 152 1.01 3.73 15.27
C GLU A 152 0.03 2.55 15.03
N HIS A 153 -0.91 2.67 14.10
CA HIS A 153 -1.99 1.69 13.95
C HIS A 153 -2.15 1.13 12.55
N SER A 154 -1.50 1.73 11.55
CA SER A 154 -1.55 1.18 10.21
C SER A 154 -0.87 -0.18 10.21
N PRO A 155 -1.55 -1.26 9.78
CA PRO A 155 -0.90 -2.55 9.61
C PRO A 155 0.29 -2.43 8.64
N ASP A 156 0.16 -1.51 7.68
CA ASP A 156 1.16 -1.12 6.72
C ASP A 156 2.22 -0.17 7.28
N GLU A 157 2.33 0.10 8.59
CA GLU A 157 3.48 0.87 9.09
C GLU A 157 4.22 0.22 10.28
N THR A 158 3.81 -0.97 10.71
CA THR A 158 4.41 -1.62 11.89
C THR A 158 5.81 -2.21 11.64
N PRO A 159 6.80 -1.99 12.54
CA PRO A 159 8.13 -2.58 12.42
C PRO A 159 8.13 -4.11 12.32
N GLU A 160 7.19 -4.77 13.00
CA GLU A 160 7.01 -6.22 12.98
C GLU A 160 6.63 -6.70 11.58
N ALA A 161 5.68 -6.03 10.92
CA ALA A 161 5.27 -6.35 9.55
C ALA A 161 6.43 -6.15 8.55
N ALA A 162 7.22 -5.07 8.66
CA ALA A 162 8.39 -4.89 7.80
C ALA A 162 9.48 -5.95 8.02
N ALA A 163 9.74 -6.32 9.27
CA ALA A 163 10.71 -7.37 9.58
C ALA A 163 10.25 -8.71 8.98
N CYS A 164 8.99 -9.07 9.19
CA CYS A 164 8.36 -10.25 8.60
C CYS A 164 8.48 -10.24 7.07
N ALA A 165 8.11 -9.13 6.42
CA ALA A 165 8.11 -9.02 4.98
C ALA A 165 9.52 -9.13 4.38
N SER A 166 10.51 -8.50 5.02
CA SER A 166 11.90 -8.58 4.60
C SER A 166 12.42 -10.02 4.68
N THR A 167 12.19 -10.70 5.81
CA THR A 167 12.60 -12.10 6.00
C THR A 167 11.93 -13.03 5.00
N ARG A 168 10.60 -12.99 4.88
CA ARG A 168 9.86 -13.89 3.97
C ARG A 168 10.14 -13.60 2.50
N THR A 169 10.33 -12.33 2.12
CA THR A 169 10.76 -11.97 0.76
C THR A 169 12.12 -12.59 0.46
N ALA A 170 13.08 -12.51 1.37
CA ALA A 170 14.41 -13.10 1.17
C ALA A 170 14.35 -14.63 1.02
N GLU A 171 13.52 -15.32 1.81
CA GLU A 171 13.31 -16.77 1.70
C GLU A 171 12.70 -17.16 0.34
N VAL A 172 11.62 -16.49 -0.07
CA VAL A 172 10.97 -16.73 -1.36
C VAL A 172 11.89 -16.38 -2.53
N MET A 173 12.64 -15.29 -2.42
CA MET A 173 13.63 -14.88 -3.42
C MET A 173 14.73 -15.91 -3.59
N ALA A 174 15.25 -16.49 -2.49
CA ALA A 174 16.26 -17.54 -2.56
C ALA A 174 15.74 -18.79 -3.30
N LEU A 175 14.49 -19.20 -3.02
CA LEU A 175 13.83 -20.30 -3.73
C LEU A 175 13.68 -19.98 -5.23
N ALA A 176 13.19 -18.78 -5.56
CA ALA A 176 12.99 -18.33 -6.92
C ALA A 176 14.32 -18.24 -7.70
N ALA A 177 15.36 -17.67 -7.10
CA ALA A 177 16.68 -17.55 -7.72
C ALA A 177 17.29 -18.94 -8.02
N ALA A 178 17.16 -19.89 -7.09
CA ALA A 178 17.58 -21.27 -7.33
C ALA A 178 16.83 -21.91 -8.51
N ALA A 179 15.51 -21.74 -8.58
CA ALA A 179 14.71 -22.27 -9.70
C ALA A 179 15.03 -21.58 -11.04
N LEU A 180 15.31 -20.27 -11.03
CA LEU A 180 15.70 -19.51 -12.22
C LEU A 180 17.12 -19.86 -12.68
N ALA A 181 18.01 -20.32 -11.80
CA ALA A 181 19.33 -20.82 -12.20
C ALA A 181 19.22 -22.13 -13.02
N GLU A 182 18.24 -22.97 -12.73
CA GLU A 182 17.96 -24.21 -13.49
C GLU A 182 17.17 -23.96 -14.78
N ALA A 183 16.46 -22.83 -14.85
CA ALA A 183 15.66 -22.41 -15.98
C ALA A 183 15.93 -20.93 -16.28
N PRO A 184 17.12 -20.60 -16.83
CA PRO A 184 17.53 -19.21 -17.01
C PRO A 184 16.52 -18.47 -17.85
N ALA A 185 15.99 -17.39 -17.30
CA ALA A 185 15.09 -16.52 -18.01
C ALA A 185 15.82 -15.92 -19.22
N GLY A 186 15.12 -15.78 -20.34
CA GLY A 186 15.70 -15.15 -21.53
C GLY A 186 15.99 -13.66 -21.31
N PRO A 187 16.53 -12.96 -22.32
CA PRO A 187 16.87 -11.56 -22.19
C PRO A 187 15.64 -10.73 -21.81
N LEU A 188 15.86 -9.76 -20.92
CA LEU A 188 14.85 -8.75 -20.64
C LEU A 188 14.64 -7.92 -21.89
N ARG A 189 13.38 -7.66 -22.23
CA ARG A 189 13.04 -6.54 -23.12
C ARG A 189 13.42 -5.26 -22.40
N ASP A 190 13.78 -4.21 -23.15
CA ASP A 190 14.20 -2.93 -22.58
C ASP A 190 13.26 -2.53 -21.43
N VAL A 191 13.78 -2.62 -20.21
CA VAL A 191 12.96 -2.44 -19.01
C VAL A 191 12.60 -0.98 -18.95
N CYS A 192 11.30 -0.75 -19.04
CA CYS A 192 10.66 0.52 -18.80
C CYS A 192 10.87 0.94 -17.34
N ILE A 193 12.00 1.58 -17.06
CA ILE A 193 12.23 2.26 -15.78
C ILE A 193 11.68 3.67 -15.96
N ASP A 194 10.60 3.99 -15.24
CA ASP A 194 10.08 5.35 -15.17
C ASP A 194 11.23 6.32 -14.84
N GLY A 195 11.54 7.21 -15.80
CA GLY A 195 12.52 8.28 -15.63
C GLY A 195 13.65 8.35 -16.65
N GLU A 196 13.96 7.28 -17.40
CA GLU A 196 15.12 7.32 -18.33
C GLU A 196 14.86 6.75 -19.75
N GLY A 197 13.73 6.08 -20.02
CA GLY A 197 13.41 5.50 -21.34
C GLY A 197 12.12 6.06 -21.94
N GLY A 198 12.12 6.43 -23.22
CA GLY A 198 11.02 7.11 -23.89
C GLY A 198 9.67 6.38 -23.92
N ALA A 199 8.61 7.14 -23.68
CA ALA A 199 7.25 7.11 -24.25
C ALA A 199 6.41 5.81 -24.36
N THR A 200 6.86 4.62 -23.96
CA THR A 200 6.05 3.38 -24.12
C THR A 200 5.72 2.63 -22.83
N CYS A 201 6.19 3.14 -21.70
CA CYS A 201 5.80 2.64 -20.39
C CYS A 201 4.48 3.32 -20.04
N GLU A 202 3.39 2.56 -19.97
CA GLU A 202 2.12 3.05 -19.47
C GLU A 202 2.37 3.60 -18.06
N ARG A 203 2.31 4.93 -17.90
CA ARG A 203 2.48 5.54 -16.59
C ARG A 203 1.37 4.98 -15.73
N VAL A 204 1.73 4.14 -14.77
CA VAL A 204 0.79 3.68 -13.77
C VAL A 204 0.36 4.93 -13.01
N THR A 205 -0.91 5.25 -13.14
CA THR A 205 -1.48 6.41 -12.45
C THR A 205 -1.76 5.94 -11.04
N LEU A 206 -1.16 6.59 -10.03
CA LEU A 206 -1.51 6.33 -8.63
C LEU A 206 -3.04 6.37 -8.47
N PRO A 207 -3.60 5.65 -7.47
CA PRO A 207 -5.03 5.72 -7.20
C PRO A 207 -5.40 7.18 -7.09
N SER A 208 -6.45 7.57 -7.81
CA SER A 208 -6.94 8.93 -7.71
C SER A 208 -7.29 9.21 -6.24
N PRO A 209 -7.20 10.47 -5.78
CA PRO A 209 -7.68 10.81 -4.44
C PRO A 209 -9.10 10.32 -4.15
N LEU A 210 -9.94 10.16 -5.19
CA LEU A 210 -11.29 9.59 -5.07
C LEU A 210 -11.25 8.10 -4.71
N GLN A 211 -10.38 7.30 -5.34
CA GLN A 211 -10.23 5.88 -5.00
C GLN A 211 -9.71 5.66 -3.59
N ALA A 212 -8.80 6.53 -3.13
CA ALA A 212 -8.36 6.50 -1.73
C ALA A 212 -9.51 6.82 -0.77
N CYS A 213 -10.35 7.80 -1.11
CA CYS A 213 -11.53 8.11 -0.31
C CYS A 213 -12.60 7.00 -0.36
N ASP A 214 -12.77 6.31 -1.49
CA ASP A 214 -13.68 5.16 -1.62
C ASP A 214 -13.25 4.02 -0.68
N PHE A 215 -11.95 3.67 -0.66
CA PHE A 215 -11.39 2.70 0.28
C PHE A 215 -11.60 3.13 1.74
N LEU A 216 -11.25 4.37 2.09
CA LEU A 216 -11.47 4.87 3.45
C LEU A 216 -12.95 4.88 3.83
N GLY A 217 -13.85 5.05 2.85
CA GLY A 217 -15.30 4.93 3.04
C GLY A 217 -15.77 3.56 3.52
N GLU A 218 -14.98 2.50 3.29
CA GLU A 218 -15.33 1.15 3.72
C GLU A 218 -15.25 0.97 5.25
N HIS A 219 -14.58 1.86 5.99
CA HIS A 219 -14.43 1.73 7.45
C HIS A 219 -15.78 1.64 8.20
N ASP A 220 -16.84 2.28 7.69
CA ASP A 220 -18.19 2.23 8.27
C ASP A 220 -18.81 0.83 8.24
N ALA A 221 -18.33 -0.04 7.35
CA ALA A 221 -18.80 -1.41 7.21
C ALA A 221 -18.07 -2.39 8.16
N TRP A 222 -17.08 -1.91 8.93
CA TRP A 222 -16.40 -2.75 9.90
C TRP A 222 -17.23 -2.91 11.17
N ASP A 223 -17.48 -4.16 11.58
CA ASP A 223 -18.28 -4.52 12.75
C ASP A 223 -17.48 -4.49 14.07
N GLY A 224 -16.19 -4.10 14.01
CA GLY A 224 -15.27 -4.10 15.14
C GLY A 224 -14.67 -5.46 15.46
N ALA A 225 -15.03 -6.53 14.74
CA ALA A 225 -14.45 -7.85 14.95
C ALA A 225 -13.05 -7.94 14.32
N ASP A 226 -12.11 -8.56 15.04
CA ASP A 226 -10.81 -8.88 14.45
C ASP A 226 -10.95 -10.06 13.48
N THR A 227 -10.84 -9.77 12.19
CA THR A 227 -11.05 -10.75 11.13
C THR A 227 -9.78 -11.51 10.76
N ARG A 228 -8.62 -11.09 11.27
CA ARG A 228 -7.32 -11.65 10.92
C ARG A 228 -7.20 -13.13 11.24
N TRP A 229 -6.33 -13.83 10.51
CA TRP A 229 -5.85 -15.19 10.79
C TRP A 229 -4.48 -15.16 11.47
N ASP A 230 -4.02 -16.33 11.91
CA ASP A 230 -2.69 -16.51 12.47
C ASP A 230 -1.62 -16.47 11.37
N GLY A 231 -0.84 -15.39 11.34
CA GLY A 231 0.26 -15.18 10.41
C GLY A 231 1.43 -16.17 10.58
N ASP A 232 1.58 -16.79 11.75
CA ASP A 232 2.59 -17.82 12.00
C ASP A 232 2.21 -19.16 11.39
N VAL A 233 0.95 -19.34 11.02
CA VAL A 233 0.46 -20.52 10.27
C VAL A 233 0.46 -20.23 8.77
N VAL A 234 -0.18 -19.14 8.33
CA VAL A 234 -0.39 -18.87 6.90
C VAL A 234 0.91 -18.43 6.22
N GLY A 235 1.74 -17.65 6.89
CA GLY A 235 3.02 -17.19 6.35
C GLY A 235 3.95 -18.32 5.89
N PRO A 236 4.32 -19.27 6.76
CA PRO A 236 5.10 -20.44 6.36
C PRO A 236 4.40 -21.30 5.29
N ALA A 237 3.07 -21.33 5.27
CA ALA A 237 2.32 -22.02 4.22
C ALA A 237 2.51 -21.36 2.84
N LEU A 238 2.56 -20.02 2.75
CA LEU A 238 2.89 -19.31 1.50
C LEU A 238 4.31 -19.65 1.01
N VAL A 239 5.30 -19.68 1.91
CA VAL A 239 6.68 -20.04 1.55
C VAL A 239 6.76 -21.50 1.07
N SER A 240 6.09 -22.42 1.78
CA SER A 240 6.01 -23.83 1.37
C SER A 240 5.31 -24.01 0.02
N ALA A 241 4.23 -23.27 -0.22
CA ALA A 241 3.49 -23.26 -1.47
C ALA A 241 4.32 -22.70 -2.63
N THR A 242 5.17 -21.71 -2.36
CA THR A 242 6.17 -21.23 -3.31
C THR A 242 7.09 -22.37 -3.73
N ALA A 243 7.71 -23.05 -2.76
CA ALA A 243 8.62 -24.15 -3.02
C ALA A 243 7.95 -25.32 -3.77
N ALA A 244 6.68 -25.61 -3.48
CA ALA A 244 5.90 -26.61 -4.21
C ALA A 244 5.62 -26.17 -5.65
N GLY A 245 5.14 -24.93 -5.84
CA GLY A 245 4.82 -24.38 -7.15
C GLY A 245 6.03 -24.29 -8.08
N LEU A 246 7.20 -23.88 -7.58
CA LEU A 246 8.45 -23.87 -8.35
C LEU A 246 8.84 -25.28 -8.86
N ARG A 247 8.45 -26.32 -8.13
CA ARG A 247 8.66 -27.73 -8.50
C ARG A 247 7.49 -28.34 -9.28
N ALA A 248 6.51 -27.52 -9.68
CA ALA A 248 5.26 -27.96 -10.30
C ALA A 248 4.49 -29.00 -9.47
N GLN A 249 4.51 -28.84 -8.14
CA GLN A 249 3.80 -29.67 -7.18
C GLN A 249 2.65 -28.87 -6.54
N ALA A 250 1.60 -29.58 -6.11
CA ALA A 250 0.55 -28.96 -5.33
C ALA A 250 1.05 -28.60 -3.92
N PRO A 251 0.60 -27.47 -3.32
CA PRO A 251 0.90 -27.17 -1.93
C PRO A 251 0.31 -28.26 -1.02
N SER A 252 1.10 -28.70 -0.04
CA SER A 252 0.69 -29.72 0.93
C SER A 252 -0.16 -29.14 2.07
N TRP A 253 -0.09 -27.83 2.29
CA TRP A 253 -0.89 -27.16 3.30
C TRP A 253 -2.34 -27.01 2.85
N ARG A 254 -3.26 -27.29 3.76
CA ARG A 254 -4.70 -27.15 3.61
C ARG A 254 -5.26 -26.59 4.92
N CYS A 255 -6.26 -25.75 4.79
CA CYS A 255 -7.01 -25.23 5.92
C CYS A 255 -8.34 -25.98 5.99
N ASP A 256 -8.52 -26.77 7.04
CA ASP A 256 -9.67 -27.67 7.15
C ASP A 256 -10.93 -26.92 7.64
N ASP A 257 -10.78 -26.03 8.62
CA ASP A 257 -11.85 -25.16 9.12
C ASP A 257 -11.35 -23.90 9.84
N ASP A 258 -12.21 -22.89 9.96
CA ASP A 258 -11.88 -21.58 10.52
C ASP A 258 -11.43 -21.59 11.99
N THR A 259 -11.60 -22.70 12.72
CA THR A 259 -11.13 -22.82 14.11
C THR A 259 -9.63 -23.05 14.18
N THR A 260 -9.01 -23.52 13.10
CA THR A 260 -7.56 -23.73 12.98
C THR A 260 -6.77 -22.44 12.78
N LEU A 261 -7.44 -21.35 12.39
CA LEU A 261 -6.86 -20.02 12.18
C LEU A 261 -7.50 -19.01 13.14
N ALA A 262 -7.29 -19.20 14.44
CA ALA A 262 -7.76 -18.23 15.43
C ALA A 262 -7.17 -16.84 15.15
N PRO A 263 -7.92 -15.74 15.40
CA PRO A 263 -7.36 -14.41 15.28
C PRO A 263 -6.22 -14.22 16.29
N PRO A 264 -5.27 -13.30 16.01
CA PRO A 264 -4.27 -12.91 16.99
C PRO A 264 -4.96 -12.47 18.29
N GLY A 265 -4.40 -12.87 19.44
CA GLY A 265 -5.06 -12.78 20.75
C GLY A 265 -5.38 -11.35 21.23
N THR A 266 -4.99 -10.32 20.48
CA THR A 266 -5.27 -8.91 20.76
C THR A 266 -6.12 -8.31 19.64
N SER A 267 -7.36 -7.95 19.96
CA SER A 267 -8.22 -7.19 19.05
C SER A 267 -7.64 -5.80 18.83
N PRO A 268 -7.74 -5.25 17.61
CA PRO A 268 -7.35 -3.89 17.34
C PRO A 268 -8.22 -2.90 18.14
N PRO A 269 -7.70 -1.71 18.45
CA PRO A 269 -8.51 -0.61 18.96
C PRO A 269 -9.69 -0.33 18.02
N THR A 270 -10.88 -0.14 18.58
CA THR A 270 -12.14 0.04 17.84
C THR A 270 -12.61 1.50 17.76
N SER A 271 -11.93 2.42 18.44
CA SER A 271 -12.30 3.82 18.49
C SER A 271 -11.11 4.73 18.22
N ALA A 272 -11.22 5.56 17.17
CA ALA A 272 -10.35 6.71 17.00
C ALA A 272 -10.71 7.82 18.00
N PRO A 273 -9.74 8.60 18.49
CA PRO A 273 -10.06 9.80 19.24
C PRO A 273 -10.79 10.78 18.33
N ALA A 274 -12.11 10.90 18.50
CA ALA A 274 -13.00 11.76 17.72
C ALA A 274 -12.61 13.25 17.70
N GLU A 275 -11.62 13.65 18.51
CA GLU A 275 -11.25 15.04 18.75
C GLU A 275 -9.98 15.50 18.00
N ALA A 276 -9.28 14.61 17.28
CA ALA A 276 -8.12 15.05 16.51
C ALA A 276 -8.59 15.83 15.25
N GLU A 277 -8.22 17.11 15.17
CA GLU A 277 -8.52 18.00 14.02
C GLU A 277 -8.09 17.41 12.66
N VAL A 278 -7.12 16.49 12.65
CA VAL A 278 -6.70 15.74 11.46
C VAL A 278 -7.77 14.75 11.01
N CYS A 279 -8.40 14.00 11.93
CA CYS A 279 -9.51 13.09 11.61
C CYS A 279 -10.66 13.85 10.96
N ARG A 280 -11.07 14.97 11.56
CA ARG A 280 -12.19 15.76 11.07
C ARG A 280 -11.95 16.26 9.64
N ARG A 281 -10.70 16.62 9.30
CA ARG A 281 -10.35 17.03 7.94
C ARG A 281 -10.36 15.88 6.94
N LEU A 282 -9.93 14.69 7.36
CA LEU A 282 -10.01 13.48 6.55
C LEU A 282 -11.48 13.11 6.26
N GLU A 283 -12.32 13.09 7.30
CA GLU A 283 -13.76 12.85 7.19
C GLU A 283 -14.44 13.89 6.27
N LEU A 284 -14.12 15.17 6.43
CA LEU A 284 -14.63 16.23 5.56
C LEU A 284 -14.19 16.08 4.10
N ALA A 285 -12.92 15.73 3.87
CA ALA A 285 -12.34 15.67 2.53
C ALA A 285 -12.70 14.39 1.76
N CYS A 286 -12.87 13.26 2.46
CA CYS A 286 -13.12 11.96 1.85
C CYS A 286 -14.53 11.42 2.06
N LEU A 287 -15.11 11.62 3.25
CA LEU A 287 -16.35 10.95 3.66
C LEU A 287 -17.57 11.86 3.59
N GLY A 288 -17.37 13.18 3.46
CA GLY A 288 -18.44 14.17 3.39
C GLY A 288 -19.29 14.26 4.66
N LYS A 289 -18.81 13.71 5.78
CA LYS A 289 -19.52 13.73 7.07
C LYS A 289 -19.04 14.92 7.91
N VAL A 290 -19.96 15.81 8.23
CA VAL A 290 -19.86 16.67 9.40
C VAL A 290 -20.96 16.18 10.30
N ASP A 291 -20.62 15.53 11.41
CA ASP A 291 -21.64 15.31 12.41
C ASP A 291 -22.15 16.68 12.86
N GLU A 292 -23.44 16.95 12.64
CA GLU A 292 -24.16 18.11 13.18
C GLU A 292 -24.29 18.05 14.72
N ALA A 293 -23.45 17.27 15.40
CA ALA A 293 -23.40 17.16 16.85
C ALA A 293 -22.67 18.37 17.45
N GLY A 294 -23.22 19.57 17.27
CA GLY A 294 -22.66 20.78 17.86
C GLY A 294 -23.29 22.12 17.46
N ALA A 295 -24.24 22.15 16.52
CA ALA A 295 -24.92 23.40 16.18
C ALA A 295 -25.98 23.73 17.25
N GLY A 296 -25.63 24.63 18.17
CA GLY A 296 -26.62 25.34 18.99
C GLY A 296 -27.66 26.05 18.10
N PRO A 297 -28.85 26.37 18.64
CA PRO A 297 -29.95 26.90 17.84
C PRO A 297 -29.57 28.27 17.27
N GLY A 298 -29.39 28.33 15.95
CA GLY A 298 -29.34 29.57 15.20
C GLY A 298 -28.26 29.63 14.13
N GLN A 299 -28.34 28.80 13.08
CA GLN A 299 -27.93 29.18 11.73
C GLN A 299 -28.86 28.52 10.71
N ASP A 300 -29.81 29.31 10.22
CA ASP A 300 -30.56 28.99 9.01
C ASP A 300 -29.63 29.05 7.78
N GLU A 301 -29.86 28.12 6.85
CA GLU A 301 -29.34 28.08 5.48
C GLU A 301 -27.83 27.85 5.28
N ILE A 302 -27.42 26.57 5.20
CA ILE A 302 -26.68 26.00 4.05
C ILE A 302 -27.06 24.50 3.98
N SER A 303 -28.13 24.19 3.25
CA SER A 303 -28.41 22.82 2.78
C SER A 303 -28.14 22.77 1.29
N ALA A 304 -26.96 22.28 0.92
CA ALA A 304 -26.67 21.77 -0.42
C ALA A 304 -25.58 20.70 -0.30
N GLY A 305 -26.00 19.46 -0.11
CA GLY A 305 -25.11 18.30 -0.07
C GLY A 305 -24.36 18.12 -1.39
N CYS A 306 -23.04 17.98 -1.30
CA CYS A 306 -22.22 17.48 -2.39
C CYS A 306 -22.36 15.96 -2.48
N ARG A 307 -23.44 15.47 -3.10
CA ARG A 307 -23.38 14.15 -3.73
C ARG A 307 -22.49 14.29 -4.96
N ALA A 308 -21.33 13.64 -4.95
CA ALA A 308 -20.50 13.46 -6.13
C ALA A 308 -21.21 12.53 -7.12
N GLY A 309 -22.16 13.09 -7.87
CA GLY A 309 -22.61 12.51 -9.12
C GLY A 309 -21.61 12.87 -10.21
N ASN A 310 -21.28 11.90 -11.07
CA ASN A 310 -20.46 12.04 -12.27
C ASN A 310 -20.88 13.27 -13.10
N GLY A 311 -20.21 14.40 -12.91
CA GLY A 311 -20.48 15.64 -13.62
C GLY A 311 -19.39 16.67 -13.34
N GLY A 312 -18.52 16.91 -14.32
CA GLY A 312 -17.40 17.85 -14.22
C GLY A 312 -17.86 19.24 -13.79
N GLY A 313 -17.52 19.63 -12.57
CA GLY A 313 -17.79 20.94 -11.99
C GLY A 313 -16.51 21.68 -11.57
N PRO A 314 -16.54 23.02 -11.49
CA PRO A 314 -15.37 23.91 -11.38
C PRO A 314 -14.61 23.83 -10.04
N GLY A 315 -14.99 22.95 -9.11
CA GLY A 315 -14.32 22.77 -7.81
C GLY A 315 -12.89 22.21 -7.93
N ALA A 316 -12.60 21.42 -8.96
CA ALA A 316 -11.27 20.85 -9.20
C ALA A 316 -10.20 21.90 -9.55
N ALA A 317 -10.60 23.12 -9.97
CA ALA A 317 -9.68 24.18 -10.36
C ALA A 317 -8.99 24.88 -9.18
N TRP A 318 -9.59 24.84 -7.98
CA TRP A 318 -9.06 25.57 -6.81
C TRP A 318 -7.88 24.86 -6.13
N MET A 319 -7.86 23.54 -6.12
CA MET A 319 -6.75 22.75 -5.55
C MET A 319 -5.50 22.76 -6.45
N LEU A 320 -5.67 22.83 -7.78
CA LEU A 320 -4.55 22.91 -8.73
C LEU A 320 -3.81 24.26 -8.68
N GLY A 321 -4.51 25.34 -8.31
CA GLY A 321 -3.95 26.69 -8.22
C GLY A 321 -2.90 26.86 -7.11
N LEU A 322 -3.08 26.18 -5.97
CA LEU A 322 -2.20 26.32 -4.81
C LEU A 322 -0.86 25.58 -4.98
N VAL A 323 -0.84 24.46 -5.71
CA VAL A 323 0.39 23.70 -6.02
C VAL A 323 1.27 24.44 -7.04
N LEU A 324 0.67 25.14 -8.01
CA LEU A 324 1.40 25.89 -9.03
C LEU A 324 1.96 27.23 -8.51
N ALA A 325 1.26 27.91 -7.60
CA ALA A 325 1.74 29.13 -6.96
C ALA A 325 3.01 28.90 -6.11
N GLY A 326 3.10 27.74 -5.44
CA GLY A 326 4.27 27.34 -4.65
C GLY A 326 5.54 27.08 -5.49
N ARG A 327 5.39 26.56 -6.71
CA ARG A 327 6.53 26.31 -7.62
C ARG A 327 7.05 27.58 -8.30
N ALA A 328 6.18 28.55 -8.59
CA ALA A 328 6.60 29.83 -9.19
C ALA A 328 7.42 30.71 -8.24
N ALA A 329 7.11 30.68 -6.92
CA ALA A 329 7.84 31.44 -5.91
C ALA A 329 9.28 30.91 -5.66
N ARG A 330 9.51 29.59 -5.81
CA ARG A 330 10.85 28.99 -5.67
C ARG A 330 11.78 29.28 -6.85
N ARG A 331 11.26 29.44 -8.07
CA ARG A 331 12.11 29.77 -9.25
C ARG A 331 12.61 31.23 -9.25
N ARG A 332 11.89 32.17 -8.62
CA ARG A 332 12.33 33.57 -8.55
C ARG A 332 13.45 33.84 -7.53
N ARG A 333 13.67 32.96 -6.55
CA ARG A 333 14.73 33.15 -5.52
C ARG A 333 16.13 32.68 -5.94
N ARG A 334 16.30 31.98 -7.07
CA ARG A 334 17.61 31.49 -7.55
C ARG A 334 18.33 32.39 -8.57
N ARG A 335 17.83 33.61 -8.83
CA ARG A 335 18.51 34.60 -9.67
C ARG A 335 18.78 35.88 -8.87
N ARG A 336 19.83 35.86 -8.06
CA ARG A 336 20.59 37.07 -7.71
C ARG A 336 22.06 36.81 -8.07
N PRO A 337 22.66 37.63 -8.95
CA PRO A 337 24.10 37.60 -9.13
C PRO A 337 24.77 38.18 -7.87
N ALA A 338 25.87 37.54 -7.45
CA ALA A 338 26.78 38.07 -6.43
C ALA A 338 27.61 39.24 -7.04
N PRO A 339 28.12 40.17 -6.20
CA PRO A 339 28.89 41.33 -6.65
C PRO A 339 30.21 40.96 -7.34
#